data_AF-A0A543CG12-F1
#
_entry.id   AF-A0A543CG12-F1
#
_cell.length_a   1.000
_cell.length_b   1.000
_cell.length_c   1.000
_cell.angle_alpha   90.00
_cell.angle_beta   90.00
_cell.angle_gamma   90.00
#
_symmetry.space_group_name_H-M   'P 1'
#
loop_
_entity.id
_entity.type
_entity.pdbx_description
1 polymer ?
#
loop_
_entity_poly.entity_id
_entity_poly.type
_entity_poly.pdbx_seq_one_letter_code
_entity_poly.pdbx_strand_id
1 'polypeptide(L)' 'MTTSSADYPSERPERGSVSLDELARRKHVHPIRSADDLAQDNVFDTDEELDAFLEHVHASRHADLT' A
#
# COMPACT_ATOMS: atom_id res chain seq x y z
N MET A 1 -29.47 18.18 6.31
CA MET A 1 -29.42 17.22 5.19
C MET A 1 -28.56 16.05 5.61
N THR A 2 -29.15 14.87 5.79
CA THR A 2 -28.45 13.65 6.23
C THR A 2 -28.25 12.77 4.99
N THR A 3 -27.00 12.51 4.63
CA THR A 3 -26.68 11.66 3.48
C THR A 3 -27.16 10.24 3.77
N SER A 4 -27.97 9.73 2.85
CA SER A 4 -28.60 8.42 2.88
C SER A 4 -27.57 7.32 3.15
N SER A 5 -27.88 6.48 4.14
CA SER A 5 -27.15 5.26 4.47
C SER A 5 -26.96 4.41 3.21
N ALA A 6 -25.71 3.99 2.95
CA ALA A 6 -25.37 3.10 1.85
C ALA A 6 -25.84 1.68 2.19
N ASP A 7 -27.06 1.36 1.78
CA ASP A 7 -27.58 -0.01 1.79
C ASP A 7 -26.91 -0.77 0.63
N TYR A 8 -25.67 -1.21 0.84
CA TYR A 8 -25.01 -2.12 -0.09
C TYR A 8 -25.62 -3.51 0.12
N PRO A 9 -26.26 -4.12 -0.88
CA PRO A 9 -26.63 -5.53 -0.78
C PRO A 9 -25.36 -6.32 -0.45
N SER A 10 -25.42 -7.07 0.65
CA SER A 10 -24.31 -7.88 1.17
C SER A 10 -24.05 -9.13 0.30
N GLU A 11 -24.24 -9.04 -1.02
CA GLU A 11 -23.64 -9.99 -1.94
C GLU A 11 -22.20 -9.54 -2.16
N ARG A 12 -21.32 -9.95 -1.24
CA ARG A 12 -19.94 -10.18 -1.65
C ARG A 12 -20.06 -11.14 -2.85
N PRO A 13 -19.58 -10.79 -4.06
CA PRO A 13 -19.48 -11.79 -5.10
C PRO A 13 -18.75 -12.97 -4.47
N GLU A 14 -19.24 -14.19 -4.68
CA GLU A 14 -18.56 -15.43 -4.35
C GLU A 14 -17.25 -15.47 -5.12
N ARG A 15 -16.29 -14.64 -4.70
CA ARG A 15 -14.89 -14.79 -5.05
C ARG A 15 -14.51 -16.02 -4.25
N GLY A 16 -14.69 -17.19 -4.87
CA GLY A 16 -14.16 -18.44 -4.36
C GLY A 16 -12.76 -18.18 -3.84
N SER A 17 -12.44 -18.69 -2.64
CA SER A 17 -11.17 -18.42 -1.99
C SER A 17 -10.02 -18.75 -2.94
N VAL A 18 -9.37 -17.72 -3.48
CA VAL A 18 -8.22 -17.87 -4.36
C VAL A 18 -6.99 -18.10 -3.48
N SER A 19 -6.18 -19.11 -3.81
CA SER A 19 -4.93 -19.35 -3.06
C SER A 19 -3.98 -18.16 -3.20
N LEU A 20 -3.10 -17.98 -2.21
CA LEU A 20 -2.06 -16.94 -2.27
C LEU A 20 -1.16 -17.12 -3.50
N ASP A 21 -0.86 -18.37 -3.87
CA ASP A 21 -0.06 -18.69 -5.06
C ASP A 21 -0.75 -18.24 -6.36
N GLU A 22 -2.06 -18.43 -6.46
CA GLU A 22 -2.83 -18.00 -7.63
C GLU A 22 -2.96 -16.46 -7.68
N LEU A 23 -3.09 -15.80 -6.53
CA LEU A 23 -3.04 -14.34 -6.45
C LEU A 23 -1.66 -13.79 -6.84
N ALA A 24 -0.59 -14.44 -6.39
CA ALA A 24 0.78 -14.04 -6.72
C ALA A 24 1.06 -14.19 -8.22
N ARG A 25 0.65 -15.31 -8.82
CA ARG A 25 0.71 -15.55 -10.27
C ARG A 25 -0.05 -14.49 -11.06
N ARG A 26 -1.31 -14.21 -10.70
CA ARG A 26 -2.17 -13.25 -11.41
C ARG A 26 -1.65 -11.81 -11.32
N LYS A 27 -1.00 -11.44 -10.21
CA LYS A 27 -0.41 -10.11 -10.03
C LYS A 27 1.05 -10.02 -10.48
N HIS A 28 1.64 -11.13 -10.96
CA HIS A 28 3.04 -11.21 -11.34
C HIS A 28 4.00 -10.75 -10.23
N VAL A 29 3.63 -10.98 -8.96
CA VAL A 29 4.42 -10.57 -7.80
C VAL A 29 5.22 -11.74 -7.25
N HIS A 30 6.40 -11.42 -6.72
CA HIS A 30 7.31 -12.38 -6.10
C HIS A 30 7.49 -12.03 -4.62
N PRO A 31 7.70 -13.02 -3.73
CA PRO A 31 8.03 -12.75 -2.34
C PRO A 31 9.34 -11.95 -2.23
N ILE A 32 9.32 -10.89 -1.42
CA ILE A 32 10.50 -10.08 -1.08
C ILE A 32 11.46 -10.95 -0.25
N ARG A 33 12.71 -11.06 -0.68
CA ARG A 33 13.78 -11.84 -0.04
C ARG A 33 14.79 -10.97 0.69
N SER A 34 15.00 -9.75 0.23
CA SER A 34 15.83 -8.75 0.89
C SER A 34 15.27 -7.33 0.72
N ALA A 35 15.88 -6.37 1.42
CA ALA A 35 15.58 -4.96 1.18
C ALA A 35 15.98 -4.51 -0.23
N ASP A 36 17.00 -5.14 -0.82
CA ASP A 36 17.46 -4.82 -2.18
C ASP A 36 16.38 -5.11 -3.23
N ASP A 37 15.49 -6.10 -2.98
CA ASP A 37 14.36 -6.39 -3.88
C ASP A 37 13.32 -5.24 -3.92
N LEU A 38 13.36 -4.33 -2.94
CA LEU A 38 12.51 -3.14 -2.89
C LEU A 38 13.16 -1.92 -3.51
N ALA A 39 14.45 -1.99 -3.85
CA ALA A 39 15.15 -0.89 -4.48
C ALA A 39 14.59 -0.64 -5.87
N GLN A 40 14.31 0.62 -6.17
CA GLN A 40 13.83 1.07 -7.46
C GLN A 40 14.60 2.33 -7.84
N ASP A 41 15.08 2.39 -9.07
CA ASP A 41 15.78 3.56 -9.58
C ASP A 41 14.78 4.68 -9.87
N ASN A 42 15.17 5.93 -9.58
CA ASN A 42 14.36 7.12 -9.85
C ASN A 42 12.95 7.06 -9.22
N VAL A 43 12.84 6.57 -7.99
CA VAL A 43 11.59 6.64 -7.20
C VAL A 43 11.20 8.08 -6.93
N PHE A 44 12.20 8.95 -6.77
CA PHE A 44 12.06 10.38 -6.60
C PHE A 44 12.66 11.09 -7.80
N ASP A 45 11.98 12.12 -8.29
CA ASP A 45 12.41 12.89 -9.44
C ASP A 45 13.54 13.87 -9.05
N THR A 46 13.64 14.22 -7.77
CA THR A 46 14.59 15.20 -7.23
C THR A 46 15.02 14.84 -5.80
N ASP A 47 16.19 15.34 -5.39
CA ASP A 47 16.68 15.17 -4.01
C ASP A 47 15.77 15.92 -3.01
N GLU A 48 15.20 17.06 -3.41
CA GLU A 48 14.26 17.82 -2.57
C GLU A 48 12.98 17.04 -2.27
N GLU A 49 12.51 16.22 -3.21
CA GLU A 49 11.35 15.34 -3.01
C GLU A 49 11.67 14.23 -1.99
N LEU A 50 12.87 13.64 -2.09
CA LEU A 50 13.36 12.66 -1.13
C LEU A 50 13.45 13.27 0.28
N ASP A 51 14.02 14.47 0.40
CA ASP A 51 14.15 15.18 1.69
C ASP A 51 12.77 15.45 2.32
N ALA A 52 11.81 15.94 1.54
CA ALA A 52 10.45 16.18 2.00
C ALA A 52 9.76 14.89 2.48
N PHE A 53 9.97 13.78 1.76
CA PHE A 53 9.45 12.47 2.16
C PHE A 53 10.06 12.01 3.51
N LEU A 54 11.37 12.16 3.68
CA LEU A 54 12.06 11.76 4.92
C LEU A 54 11.60 12.59 6.12
N GLU A 55 11.42 13.91 5.94
CA GLU A 55 10.87 14.78 6.99
C GLU A 55 9.46 14.33 7.40
N HIS A 56 8.59 14.05 6.42
CA HIS A 56 7.23 13.57 6.68
C HIS A 56 7.20 12.24 7.44
N VAL A 57 8.02 11.26 7.04
CA VAL A 57 8.10 9.95 7.70
C VAL A 57 8.63 10.10 9.12
N HIS A 58 9.64 10.94 9.33
CA HIS A 58 10.18 11.22 10.66
C HIS A 58 9.11 11.85 11.55
N ALA A 59 8.44 12.91 11.09
CA ALA A 59 7.36 13.56 11.82
C ALA A 59 6.22 12.58 12.17
N SER A 60 5.79 11.76 11.20
CA SER A 60 4.73 10.77 11.39
C SER A 60 5.08 9.71 12.43
N ARG A 61 6.33 9.23 12.45
CA ARG A 61 6.79 8.25 13.45
C ARG A 61 6.83 8.83 14.86
N HIS A 62 7.19 10.11 14.97
CA HIS A 62 7.30 10.80 16.25
C HIS A 62 5.98 11.41 16.73
N ALA A 63 4.91 11.41 15.91
CA ALA A 63 3.62 11.97 16.25
C ALA A 63 2.94 11.27 17.45
N ASP A 64 3.21 9.98 17.66
CA ASP A 64 2.67 9.21 18.79
C ASP A 64 3.56 9.29 20.05
N LEU A 65 4.73 9.92 19.94
CA LEU A 65 5.70 10.06 21.04
C LEU A 65 5.63 11.44 21.72
N THR A 66 4.69 12.29 21.28
CA THR A 66 4.39 13.63 21.84
C THR A 66 3.06 13.62 22.57
#